data_AF-A0A1Z4GGP7-F1
#
_entry.id   AF-A0A1Z4GGP7-F1
#
_cell.length_a   1.000
_cell.length_b   1.000
_cell.length_c   1.000
_cell.angle_alpha   90.00
_cell.angle_beta   90.00
_cell.angle_gamma   90.00
#
_symmetry.space_group_name_H-M   'P 1'
#
loop_
_entity.id
_entity.type
_entity.pdbx_description
1 polymer ?
#
loop_
_entity_poly.entity_id
_entity_poly.type
_entity_poly.pdbx_seq_one_letter_code
_entity_poly.pdbx_strand_id
1 'polypeptide(L)'
;MKSFSSGSEIDQKYVVEVNWADRWQVYQRLNELDIPCCCETNQPLQVEIANPLAMVQFWCVMQRFLACRPELIQILENSWQSRY
;
A
#
# COMPACT_ATOMS: atom_id res chain seq x y z
N MET A 1 -37.23 3.41 5.17
CA MET A 1 -35.75 3.34 5.26
C MET A 1 -35.23 3.03 3.87
N LYS A 2 -34.56 4.00 3.23
CA LYS A 2 -34.01 3.82 1.88
C LYS A 2 -32.62 3.19 2.04
N SER A 3 -32.49 1.95 1.64
CA SER A 3 -31.24 1.21 1.55
C SER A 3 -30.35 1.90 0.51
N PHE A 4 -29.20 2.40 0.92
CA PHE A 4 -28.17 2.88 0.00
C PHE A 4 -27.34 1.68 -0.44
N SER A 5 -27.78 1.01 -1.51
CA SER A 5 -26.90 0.17 -2.32
C SER A 5 -26.51 0.99 -3.55
N SER A 6 -25.29 1.52 -3.55
CA SER A 6 -24.46 1.75 -4.76
C SER A 6 -23.17 2.44 -4.35
N GLY A 7 -22.24 1.67 -3.80
CA GLY A 7 -20.82 1.97 -3.88
C GLY A 7 -20.21 0.81 -4.66
N SER A 8 -19.80 1.04 -5.90
CA SER A 8 -18.95 0.09 -6.61
C SER A 8 -17.69 -0.09 -5.76
N GLU A 9 -17.56 -1.24 -5.08
CA GLU A 9 -16.29 -1.68 -4.52
C GLU A 9 -15.32 -1.80 -5.69
N ILE A 10 -14.49 -0.78 -5.87
CA ILE A 10 -13.45 -0.79 -6.89
C ILE A 10 -12.35 -1.66 -6.30
N ASP A 11 -12.51 -2.98 -6.41
CA ASP A 11 -11.44 -3.96 -6.19
C ASP A 11 -10.39 -3.74 -7.30
N GLN A 12 -9.50 -2.76 -7.09
CA GLN A 12 -8.39 -2.48 -7.98
C GLN A 12 -7.19 -3.32 -7.54
N LYS A 13 -6.89 -4.34 -8.34
CA LYS A 13 -5.70 -5.17 -8.17
C LYS A 13 -4.51 -4.54 -8.89
N TYR A 14 -3.46 -4.31 -8.14
CA TYR A 14 -2.21 -3.75 -8.61
C TYR A 14 -1.10 -4.79 -8.53
N VAL A 15 -0.32 -4.88 -9.59
CA VAL A 15 0.90 -5.68 -9.63
C VAL A 15 2.06 -4.79 -9.21
N VAL A 16 2.77 -5.21 -8.18
CA VAL A 16 3.86 -4.47 -7.56
C VAL A 16 5.16 -5.22 -7.79
N GLU A 17 6.05 -4.58 -8.54
CA GLU A 17 7.42 -5.06 -8.70
C GLU A 17 8.26 -4.57 -7.52
N VAL A 18 8.78 -5.54 -6.76
CA VAL A 18 9.65 -5.31 -5.61
C VAL A 18 10.84 -6.25 -5.75
N ASN A 19 12.01 -5.80 -5.31
CA ASN A 19 13.17 -6.68 -5.16
C ASN A 19 12.77 -7.94 -4.36
N TRP A 20 13.22 -9.10 -4.83
CA TRP A 20 12.98 -10.40 -4.20
C TRP A 20 13.30 -10.39 -2.69
N ALA A 21 14.37 -9.71 -2.27
CA ALA A 21 14.78 -9.63 -0.87
C ALA A 21 13.76 -8.87 0.02
N ASP A 22 13.13 -7.84 -0.52
CA ASP A 22 12.21 -6.95 0.22
C ASP A 22 10.75 -7.42 0.14
N ARG A 23 10.45 -8.28 -0.84
CA ARG A 23 9.13 -8.82 -1.14
C ARG A 23 8.39 -9.39 0.08
N TRP A 24 9.08 -10.19 0.89
CA TRP A 24 8.48 -10.78 2.09
C TRP A 24 8.15 -9.73 3.15
N GLN A 25 9.04 -8.73 3.30
CA GLN A 25 8.85 -7.65 4.28
C GLN A 25 7.69 -6.74 3.86
N VAL A 26 7.54 -6.46 2.56
CA VAL A 26 6.39 -5.72 2.01
C VAL A 26 5.10 -6.51 2.26
N TYR A 27 5.06 -7.78 1.87
CA TYR A 27 3.89 -8.65 2.08
C TYR A 27 3.46 -8.68 3.55
N GLN A 28 4.40 -8.88 4.47
CA GLN A 28 4.11 -8.89 5.91
C GLN A 28 3.52 -7.55 6.37
N ARG A 29 4.10 -6.42 5.93
CA ARG A 29 3.63 -5.09 6.33
C ARG A 29 2.25 -4.75 5.79
N LEU A 30 1.91 -5.18 4.58
CA LEU A 30 0.58 -4.99 4.02
C LEU A 30 -0.46 -5.82 4.77
N ASN A 31 -0.13 -7.07 5.13
CA ASN A 31 -1.00 -7.89 5.99
C ASN A 31 -1.22 -7.27 7.38
N GLU A 32 -0.16 -6.73 8.00
CA GLU A 32 -0.28 -6.02 9.30
C GLU A 32 -1.17 -4.77 9.24
N LEU A 33 -1.40 -4.22 8.05
CA LEU A 33 -2.26 -3.05 7.81
C LEU A 33 -3.66 -3.44 7.30
N ASP A 34 -4.00 -4.73 7.29
CA ASP A 34 -5.25 -5.27 6.73
C ASP A 34 -5.46 -4.89 5.24
N ILE A 35 -4.36 -4.72 4.48
CA ILE A 35 -4.39 -4.50 3.04
C ILE A 35 -4.30 -5.86 2.33
N PRO A 36 -5.35 -6.30 1.61
CA PRO A 36 -5.33 -7.61 0.96
C PRO A 36 -4.20 -7.67 -0.07
N CYS A 37 -3.37 -8.71 0.02
CA CYS A 37 -2.29 -8.93 -0.94
C CYS A 37 -1.95 -10.41 -1.07
N CYS A 38 -1.47 -10.79 -2.26
CA CYS A 38 -1.09 -12.16 -2.60
C CYS A 38 0.36 -12.18 -3.08
N CYS A 39 1.14 -13.13 -2.58
CA CYS A 39 2.52 -13.36 -3.01
C CYS A 39 2.69 -14.84 -3.35
N GLU A 40 2.73 -15.17 -4.64
CA GLU A 40 3.02 -16.53 -5.10
C GLU A 40 4.51 -16.70 -5.42
N THR A 41 4.99 -17.95 -5.42
CA THR A 41 6.39 -18.26 -5.75
C THR A 41 6.70 -17.81 -7.18
N ASN A 42 7.77 -17.01 -7.35
CA ASN A 42 8.23 -16.44 -8.63
C ASN A 42 7.24 -15.48 -9.33
N GLN A 43 6.16 -15.05 -8.68
CA GLN A 43 5.21 -14.08 -9.25
C GLN A 43 5.32 -12.72 -8.55
N PRO A 44 5.09 -11.57 -9.23
CA PRO A 44 5.04 -10.23 -8.64
C PRO A 44 3.95 -10.10 -7.54
N LEU A 45 4.08 -9.14 -6.63
CA LEU A 45 3.21 -9.02 -5.46
C LEU A 45 1.92 -8.40 -5.95
N GLN A 46 0.78 -9.04 -5.70
CA GLN A 46 -0.52 -8.50 -6.07
C GLN A 46 -1.13 -7.85 -4.84
N VAL A 47 -1.61 -6.62 -4.97
CA VAL A 47 -2.21 -5.85 -3.87
C VAL A 47 -3.57 -5.34 -4.30
N GLU A 48 -4.53 -5.46 -3.40
CA GLU A 48 -5.88 -4.97 -3.58
C GLU A 48 -6.06 -3.66 -2.80
N ILE A 49 -6.43 -2.59 -3.50
CA ILE A 49 -6.61 -1.28 -2.87
C ILE A 49 -8.09 -0.89 -2.98
N ALA A 50 -8.82 -1.10 -1.90
CA ALA A 50 -10.27 -0.86 -1.86
C ALA A 50 -10.65 0.60 -1.53
N ASN A 51 -9.73 1.40 -0.97
CA ASN A 51 -10.03 2.76 -0.54
C ASN A 51 -8.81 3.69 -0.58
N PRO A 52 -9.02 5.03 -0.57
CA PRO A 52 -7.92 6.00 -0.64
C PRO A 52 -6.93 5.90 0.54
N LEU A 53 -7.39 5.51 1.73
CA LEU A 53 -6.50 5.34 2.88
C LEU A 53 -5.53 4.17 2.66
N ALA A 54 -6.03 3.03 2.17
CA ALA A 54 -5.22 1.88 1.79
C ALA A 54 -4.20 2.24 0.71
N MET A 55 -4.57 3.13 -0.23
CA MET A 55 -3.63 3.63 -1.25
C MET A 55 -2.47 4.42 -0.63
N VAL A 56 -2.78 5.33 0.31
CA VAL A 56 -1.75 6.12 1.01
C VAL A 56 -0.88 5.22 1.89
N GLN A 57 -1.48 4.29 2.62
CA GLN A 57 -0.75 3.32 3.44
C GLN A 57 0.18 2.44 2.60
N PHE A 58 -0.32 1.91 1.49
CA PHE A 58 0.47 1.15 0.52
C PHE A 58 1.64 1.98 -0.02
N TRP A 59 1.40 3.24 -0.41
CA TRP A 59 2.45 4.16 -0.84
C TRP A 59 3.52 4.35 0.24
N CYS A 60 3.13 4.61 1.48
CA CYS A 60 4.07 4.76 2.60
C CYS A 60 4.91 3.49 2.84
N VAL A 61 4.29 2.31 2.74
CA VAL A 61 4.98 1.02 2.82
C VAL A 61 6.02 0.94 1.70
N MET A 62 5.64 1.20 0.45
CA MET A 62 6.57 1.13 -0.68
C MET A 62 7.74 2.10 -0.56
N GLN A 63 7.48 3.34 -0.13
CA GLN A 63 8.54 4.32 0.07
C GLN A 63 9.60 3.83 1.06
N ARG A 64 9.20 3.17 2.15
CA ARG A 64 10.14 2.60 3.15
C ARG A 64 11.19 1.66 2.55
N PHE A 65 10.87 0.96 1.46
CA PHE A 65 11.78 0.01 0.81
C PHE A 65 12.51 0.60 -0.40
N LEU A 66 11.91 1.57 -1.08
CA LEU A 66 12.46 2.14 -2.31
C LEU A 66 13.29 3.41 -2.08
N ALA A 67 12.96 4.20 -1.06
CA ALA A 67 13.56 5.50 -0.83
C ALA A 67 14.80 5.42 0.07
N CYS A 68 15.74 6.33 -0.14
CA CYS A 68 16.87 6.48 0.75
C CYS A 68 16.47 7.19 2.06
N ARG A 69 17.29 7.07 3.11
CA ARG A 69 17.01 7.66 4.43
C ARG A 69 16.60 9.14 4.41
N PRO A 70 17.29 10.06 3.69
CA PRO A 70 16.88 11.46 3.68
C PRO A 70 15.53 11.68 2.99
N GLU A 71 15.25 10.94 1.91
CA GLU A 71 13.95 11.00 1.23
C GLU A 71 12.82 10.54 2.15
N LEU A 72 13.04 9.48 2.93
CA LEU A 72 12.06 9.02 3.92
C LEU A 72 11.74 10.06 4.97
N ILE A 73 12.76 10.76 5.48
CA ILE A 73 12.56 11.85 6.44
C ILE A 73 11.72 12.96 5.81
N GLN A 74 12.05 13.38 4.59
CA GLN A 74 11.32 14.42 3.89
C GLN A 74 9.86 14.03 3.60
N ILE A 75 9.60 12.77 3.23
CA ILE A 75 8.24 12.25 3.02
C ILE A 75 7.42 12.31 4.33
N LEU A 76 8.02 11.93 5.45
CA LEU A 76 7.38 12.00 6.77
C LEU A 76 7.09 13.45 7.16
N GLU A 77 8.05 14.35 6.98
CA GLU A 77 7.89 15.79 7.25
C GLU A 77 6.72 16.38 6.43
N ASN A 78 6.69 16.13 5.12
CA ASN A 78 5.62 16.59 4.23
C ASN A 78 4.24 16.04 4.66
N SER A 79 4.19 14.78 5.07
CA SER A 79 2.96 14.14 5.52
C SER A 79 2.42 14.78 6.81
N TRP A 80 3.30 15.24 7.69
CA TRP A 80 2.91 15.98 8.89
C TRP A 80 2.48 17.42 8.62
N GLN A 81 3.12 18.10 7.66
CA GLN A 81 2.73 19.46 7.28
C GLN A 81 1.38 19.52 6.55
N SER A 82 1.00 18.44 5.84
CA SER A 82 -0.26 18.36 5.09
C SER A 82 -1.51 18.23 5.99
N ARG A 83 -1.34 18.24 7.33
CA ARG A 83 -2.42 18.05 8.31
C ARG A 83 -3.04 19.37 8.79
N TYR A 84 -2.81 20.47 8.07
CA TYR A 84 -3.37 21.81 8.27
C TYR A 84 -3.68 22.46 6.92
#